data_AF-A0A7G9Z0R6-F1
#
_entry.id   AF-A0A7G9Z0R6-F1
#
_cell.length_a   1.000
_cell.length_b   1.000
_cell.length_c   1.000
_cell.angle_alpha   90.00
_cell.angle_beta   90.00
_cell.angle_gamma   90.00
#
_symmetry.space_group_name_H-M   'P 1'
#
loop_
_entity.id
_entity.type
_entity.pdbx_description
1 polymer ?
#
loop_
_entity_poly.entity_id
_entity_poly.type
_entity_poly.pdbx_seq_one_letter_code
_entity_poly.pdbx_strand_id
1 'polypeptide(L)' 'MNIKKLLVDFVTTFAVTLVVCAIVTFLYSFIVHGAGTIDWETSFRFAIIFGIILTWIKVREQKENKK' A
#
# COMPACT_ATOMS: atom_id res chain seq x y z
N MET A 1 -15.51 15.71 -7.31
CA MET A 1 -15.03 14.57 -6.49
C MET A 1 -14.58 15.13 -5.16
N ASN A 2 -15.01 14.57 -4.02
CA ASN A 2 -14.69 15.14 -2.73
C ASN A 2 -13.23 14.81 -2.37
N ILE A 3 -12.32 15.79 -2.44
CA ILE A 3 -10.87 15.57 -2.26
C ILE A 3 -10.54 14.89 -0.93
N LYS A 4 -11.35 15.16 0.10
CA LYS A 4 -11.27 14.52 1.42
C LYS A 4 -11.47 13.01 1.34
N LYS A 5 -12.42 12.54 0.52
CA LYS A 5 -12.69 11.10 0.33
C LYS A 5 -11.52 10.40 -0.35
N LEU A 6 -10.92 11.05 -1.36
CA LEU A 6 -9.74 10.54 -2.06
C LEU A 6 -8.55 10.40 -1.10
N LEU A 7 -8.30 11.44 -0.28
CA LEU A 7 -7.23 11.40 0.72
C LEU A 7 -7.42 10.27 1.73
N VAL A 8 -8.63 10.08 2.25
CA VAL A 8 -8.93 8.99 3.19
C VAL A 8 -8.75 7.61 2.53
N ASP A 9 -9.24 7.43 1.30
CA ASP A 9 -9.06 6.19 0.55
C ASP A 9 -7.57 5.89 0.28
N PHE A 10 -6.79 6.92 -0.06
CA PHE A 10 -5.34 6.81 -0.26
C PHE A 10 -4.62 6.42 1.03
N VAL A 11 -4.85 7.16 2.12
CA VAL A 11 -4.17 6.91 3.41
C VAL A 11 -4.50 5.51 3.93
N THR A 12 -5.75 5.08 3.81
CA THR A 12 -6.18 3.74 4.24
C THR A 12 -5.46 2.67 3.41
N THR A 13 -5.45 2.82 2.08
CA THR A 13 -4.82 1.85 1.18
C THR A 13 -3.30 1.80 1.37
N PHE A 14 -2.68 2.97 1.54
CA PHE A 14 -1.26 3.11 1.85
C PHE A 14 -0.89 2.41 3.16
N ALA A 15 -1.65 2.66 4.24
CA ALA A 15 -1.40 2.08 5.55
C ALA A 15 -1.50 0.54 5.52
N VAL A 16 -2.54 0.00 4.90
CA VAL A 16 -2.72 -1.46 4.76
C VAL A 16 -1.57 -2.06 3.95
N THR A 17 -1.20 -1.44 2.84
CA THR A 17 -0.10 -1.95 1.99
C THR A 17 1.23 -1.91 2.74
N LEU A 18 1.52 -0.83 3.47
CA LEU A 18 2.74 -0.69 4.26
C LEU A 18 2.86 -1.79 5.31
N VAL A 19 1.77 -2.06 6.04
CA VAL A 19 1.73 -3.14 7.04
C VAL A 19 1.98 -4.50 6.39
N VAL A 20 1.31 -4.79 5.27
CA VAL A 20 1.48 -6.07 4.56
C VAL A 20 2.92 -6.22 4.05
N CYS A 21 3.49 -5.19 3.40
CA CYS A 21 4.87 -5.22 2.92
C CYS A 21 5.87 -5.36 4.05
N ALA A 22 5.67 -4.67 5.18
CA ALA A 22 6.53 -4.79 6.36
C ALA A 22 6.50 -6.22 6.93
N ILE A 23 5.32 -6.84 7.01
CA ILE A 23 5.18 -8.23 7.46
C ILE A 23 5.88 -9.19 6.48
N VAL A 24 5.66 -9.03 5.17
CA VAL A 24 6.25 -9.90 4.15
C VAL A 24 7.78 -9.81 4.14
N THR A 25 8.32 -8.58 4.18
CA THR A 25 9.77 -8.38 4.22
C THR A 25 10.38 -8.86 5.52
N PHE A 26 9.71 -8.64 6.66
CA PHE A 26 10.13 -9.18 7.95
C PHE A 26 10.19 -10.71 7.94
N LEU A 27 9.12 -11.38 7.48
CA LEU A 27 9.06 -12.83 7.40
C LEU A 27 10.13 -13.37 6.44
N TYR A 28 10.34 -12.72 5.30
CA TYR A 28 11.38 -13.11 4.36
C TYR A 28 12.78 -12.97 4.98
N SER A 29 13.06 -11.85 5.64
CA SER A 29 14.35 -11.64 6.34
C SER A 29 14.55 -12.68 7.44
N PHE A 30 13.51 -12.96 8.22
CA PHE A 30 13.57 -13.93 9.31
C PHE A 30 13.85 -15.35 8.80
N ILE A 31 13.18 -15.77 7.72
CA ILE A 31 13.33 -17.12 7.15
C ILE A 31 14.67 -17.27 6.42
N VAL A 32 15.07 -16.28 5.61
CA VAL A 32 16.23 -16.41 4.71
C VAL A 32 17.54 -16.03 5.38
N HIS A 33 17.53 -14.96 6.17
CA HIS A 33 18.75 -14.40 6.76
C HIS A 33 18.89 -14.71 8.26
N GLY A 34 17.87 -15.28 8.91
CA GLY A 34 17.84 -15.53 10.35
C GLY A 34 17.88 -14.26 11.21
N ALA A 35 18.00 -13.09 10.58
CA ALA A 35 17.96 -11.78 11.17
C ALA A 35 16.56 -11.24 10.98
N GLY A 36 15.79 -11.10 12.06
CA GLY A 36 14.45 -10.49 12.05
C GLY A 36 14.52 -8.97 11.81
N THR A 37 15.09 -8.54 10.69
CA THR A 37 15.20 -7.14 10.29
C THR A 37 14.11 -6.78 9.31
N ILE A 38 13.43 -5.66 9.57
CA ILE A 38 12.43 -5.10 8.66
C ILE A 38 13.18 -4.26 7.61
N ASP A 39 13.00 -4.60 6.33
CA ASP A 39 13.46 -3.74 5.23
C ASP A 39 12.45 -2.61 5.01
N TRP A 40 12.70 -1.52 5.73
CA TRP A 40 11.88 -0.30 5.68
C TRP A 40 11.95 0.39 4.32
N GLU A 41 13.08 0.34 3.62
CA GLU A 41 13.26 1.02 2.33
C GLU A 41 12.37 0.38 1.27
N THR A 42 12.48 -0.94 1.13
CA THR A 42 11.67 -1.71 0.18
C THR A 42 10.19 -1.60 0.52
N SER A 43 9.84 -1.70 1.81
CA SER A 43 8.45 -1.61 2.27
C SER A 43 7.81 -0.24 2.01
N PHE A 44 8.54 0.86 2.28
CA PHE A 44 8.05 2.20 1.99
C PHE A 44 7.87 2.43 0.50
N ARG A 45 8.83 1.98 -0.31
CA ARG A 45 8.78 2.16 -1.76
C ARG A 45 7.58 1.46 -2.37
N PHE A 46 7.30 0.21 -1.97
CA PHE A 46 6.11 -0.50 -2.41
C PHE A 46 4.81 0.13 -1.90
N ALA A 47 4.76 0.57 -0.63
CA ALA A 47 3.59 1.22 -0.07
C ALA A 47 3.19 2.48 -0.86
N ILE A 48 4.16 3.31 -1.26
CA ILE A 48 3.90 4.51 -2.07
C ILE A 48 3.36 4.12 -3.44
N ILE A 49 4.02 3.19 -4.14
CA ILE A 49 3.63 2.78 -5.49
C ILE A 49 2.23 2.19 -5.50
N PHE A 50 1.96 1.20 -4.65
CA PHE A 50 0.65 0.55 -4.60
C PHE A 50 -0.43 1.47 -4.04
N GLY A 51 -0.12 2.32 -3.05
CA GLY A 51 -1.06 3.32 -2.54
C GLY A 51 -1.56 4.25 -3.64
N ILE A 52 -0.67 4.72 -4.51
CA ILE A 52 -1.04 5.58 -5.65
C ILE A 52 -1.85 4.79 -6.68
N ILE A 53 -1.35 3.63 -7.11
CA ILE A 53 -1.97 2.83 -8.18
C ILE A 53 -3.39 2.36 -7.78
N LEU A 54 -3.54 1.78 -6.58
CA LEU A 54 -4.82 1.25 -6.11
C LEU A 54 -5.86 2.35 -5.92
N THR A 55 -5.44 3.52 -5.40
CA THR A 55 -6.32 4.68 -5.29
C THR A 55 -6.81 5.15 -6.67
N TRP A 56 -5.92 5.16 -7.67
CA TRP A 56 -6.28 5.50 -9.04
C TRP A 56 -7.24 4.50 -9.68
N ILE A 57 -7.03 3.19 -9.47
CA ILE A 57 -7.94 2.15 -9.94
C ILE A 57 -9.33 2.35 -9.34
N LYS A 58 -9.43 2.58 -8.02
CA LYS A 58 -10.70 2.82 -7.32
C LYS A 58 -11.42 4.06 -7.85
N VAL A 59 -10.69 5.13 -8.18
CA VAL A 59 -11.25 6.34 -8.80
C VAL A 59 -11.80 6.06 -10.20
N ARG A 60 -11.12 5.23 -11.00
CA ARG A 60 -11.62 4.82 -12.33
C ARG A 60 -12.86 3.94 -12.23
N GLU A 61 -12.85 2.95 -11.34
CA GLU A 61 -13.99 2.05 -11.11
C GLU A 61 -15.25 2.82 -10.68
N GLN A 62 -15.11 3.81 -9.79
CA GLN A 62 -16.23 4.66 -9.36
C GLN A 62 -16.78 5.58 -10.47
N LYS A 63 -15.97 5.89 -11.50
CA LYS A 63 -16.42 6.62 -12.69
C LYS A 63 -17.14 5.71 -13.68
N GLU A 64 -16.74 4.44 -13.75
CA GLU A 64 -17.32 3.44 -14.64
C GLU A 64 -18.68 2.94 -14.13
N ASN A 65 -18.80 2.65 -12.84
CA ASN A 65 -20.06 2.25 -12.18
C ASN A 65 -21.12 3.37 -12.07
N LYS A 66 -20.83 4.58 -12.56
CA LYS A 66 -21.76 5.72 -12.59
C LYS A 66 -22.26 6.07 -14.00
N LYS A 67 -21.84 5.33 -15.03
CA LYS A 67 -22.42 5.38 -16.38
C LYS A 67 -23.52 4.33 -16.51
#